data_AF-A0A9R1P603-F1
#
_entry.id   AF-A0A9R1P603-F1
#
_cell.length_a   1.000
_cell.length_b   1.000
_cell.length_c   1.000
_cell.angle_alpha   90.00
_cell.angle_beta   90.00
_cell.angle_gamma   90.00
#
_symmetry.space_group_name_H-M   'P 1'
#
loop_
_entity.id
_entity.type
_entity.pdbx_description
1 polymer ?
#
loop_
_entity_poly.entity_id
_entity_poly.type
_entity_poly.pdbx_seq_one_letter_code
_entity_poly.pdbx_strand_id
1 'polypeptide(L)'
;MRRVRVSSHHSPVQKLGDSDMKLTPRFRLAGTTSPSSTEPEQQPPWEMPLIPGLPDDAALNCLLRLPVEAHGACRLVCRRWRHLLADKARFFTHRKAMGLRSPWLFTLAFHRCTGKIQWKVLDLDSLAWHAIPGMPCRDRACPRGFGCVAGGYSTDQFELDSAEVLDPVNGVWQPIASMGANMASSDSAVVGGRLYVTEGCAWPFFSSPRGQVYDPKADRWEAMPAGMREGWTGLSVVIDGRLFVISEYERMKVKVYDPETDSWDPVDGPPMPERIMKPLSVSCLESKIVVVGRGLHVVIGHVKKQSSCDYLVRWQDVEVPRAFSDLTPSSSQILHA
;
A
#
# COMPACT_ATOMS: atom_id res chain seq x y z
N MET A 1 -6.81 11.32 4.91
CA MET A 1 -6.86 11.19 3.44
C MET A 1 -8.27 10.80 3.06
N ARG A 2 -8.98 11.64 2.30
CA ARG A 2 -10.25 11.27 1.66
C ARG A 2 -9.90 10.40 0.43
N ARG A 3 -10.54 9.25 0.26
CA ARG A 3 -10.27 8.33 -0.86
C ARG A 3 -11.37 8.52 -1.89
N VAL A 4 -11.02 8.78 -3.14
CA VAL A 4 -11.97 8.92 -4.25
C VAL A 4 -11.96 7.61 -5.05
N ARG A 5 -13.14 7.13 -5.45
CA ARG A 5 -13.36 5.95 -6.29
C ARG A 5 -14.36 6.33 -7.37
N VAL A 6 -14.26 5.66 -8.51
CA VAL A 6 -15.31 5.64 -9.52
C VAL A 6 -15.92 4.24 -9.44
N SER A 7 -17.21 4.10 -9.20
CA SER A 7 -17.84 2.79 -9.02
C SER A 7 -19.21 2.67 -9.70
N SER A 8 -19.60 1.43 -9.96
CA SER A 8 -20.88 1.05 -10.54
C SER A 8 -21.82 0.42 -9.50
N HIS A 9 -22.98 1.06 -9.36
CA HIS A 9 -24.31 0.57 -8.96
C HIS A 9 -24.72 0.30 -7.49
N HIS A 10 -26.02 0.58 -7.32
CA HIS A 10 -26.93 0.54 -6.17
C HIS A 10 -27.11 -0.80 -5.42
N SER A 11 -27.16 -0.68 -4.08
CA SER A 11 -27.98 -1.29 -2.98
C SER A 11 -28.70 -2.66 -3.16
N PRO A 12 -28.92 -3.48 -2.08
CA PRO A 12 -29.49 -3.04 -0.78
C PRO A 12 -28.82 -3.56 0.51
N VAL A 13 -29.20 -2.86 1.57
CA VAL A 13 -28.88 -3.04 2.99
C VAL A 13 -29.40 -4.38 3.54
N GLN A 14 -28.57 -5.13 4.25
CA GLN A 14 -29.03 -6.12 5.24
C GLN A 14 -28.45 -5.79 6.62
N LYS A 15 -29.33 -5.33 7.51
CA LYS A 15 -29.10 -5.33 8.97
C LYS A 15 -29.18 -6.78 9.45
N LEU A 16 -28.21 -7.22 10.23
CA LEU A 16 -28.34 -8.40 11.07
C LEU A 16 -28.13 -7.97 12.53
N GLY A 17 -29.24 -7.98 13.27
CA GLY A 17 -29.31 -7.78 14.71
C GLY A 17 -30.19 -8.87 15.32
N ASP A 18 -30.09 -8.94 16.65
CA ASP A 18 -30.70 -9.86 17.63
C ASP A 18 -29.96 -11.21 17.75
N SER A 19 -29.16 -11.46 18.79
CA SER A 19 -29.40 -11.50 20.25
C SER A 19 -30.27 -12.69 20.66
N ASP A 20 -29.66 -13.73 21.23
CA ASP A 20 -30.29 -14.40 22.37
C ASP A 20 -29.30 -15.03 23.35
N MET A 21 -29.63 -14.84 24.63
CA MET A 21 -28.89 -15.16 25.85
C MET A 21 -28.80 -16.68 26.13
N LYS A 22 -27.74 -17.10 26.84
CA LYS A 22 -27.88 -17.63 28.23
C LYS A 22 -26.53 -18.06 28.82
N LEU A 23 -26.03 -17.22 29.73
CA LEU A 23 -25.17 -17.63 30.84
C LEU A 23 -26.08 -18.18 31.96
N THR A 24 -25.66 -19.23 32.66
CA THR A 24 -25.78 -19.31 34.13
C THR A 24 -24.94 -20.46 34.70
N PRO A 25 -24.51 -20.35 35.98
CA PRO A 25 -23.41 -21.12 36.58
C PRO A 25 -23.91 -22.23 37.51
N ARG A 26 -23.01 -23.17 37.89
CA ARG A 26 -23.14 -23.90 39.18
C ARG A 26 -21.78 -24.16 39.83
N PHE A 27 -21.62 -23.54 41.01
CA PHE A 27 -20.66 -23.88 42.05
C PHE A 27 -21.15 -25.08 42.88
N ARG A 28 -20.26 -25.98 43.32
CA ARG A 28 -19.85 -26.13 44.74
C ARG A 28 -18.80 -27.22 44.92
N LEU A 29 -17.94 -26.97 45.92
CA LEU A 29 -16.77 -27.70 46.36
C LEU A 29 -17.07 -29.03 47.07
N ALA A 30 -16.08 -29.92 47.07
CA ALA A 30 -15.72 -30.72 48.25
C ALA A 30 -14.20 -30.62 48.44
N GLY A 31 -13.79 -30.22 49.64
CA GLY A 31 -12.39 -30.09 50.04
C GLY A 31 -11.85 -31.35 50.70
N THR A 32 -10.52 -31.47 50.67
CA THR A 32 -9.79 -32.23 51.67
C THR A 32 -8.40 -31.63 51.83
N THR A 33 -8.00 -31.49 53.09
CA THR A 33 -6.86 -30.75 53.63
C THR A 33 -5.60 -31.62 53.76
N SER A 34 -4.47 -31.09 53.28
CA SER A 34 -3.05 -31.16 53.75
C SER A 34 -2.33 -32.54 53.82
N PRO A 35 -0.97 -32.62 53.81
CA PRO A 35 -0.01 -31.69 54.43
C PRO A 35 1.19 -31.21 53.60
N SER A 36 1.83 -30.22 54.20
CA SER A 36 3.00 -29.42 53.81
C SER A 36 4.28 -30.20 53.50
N SER A 37 4.95 -29.79 52.42
CA SER A 37 6.41 -29.88 52.29
C SER A 37 6.94 -28.56 51.75
N THR A 38 7.83 -27.96 52.52
CA THR A 38 8.53 -26.71 52.27
C THR A 38 9.35 -26.80 50.96
N GLU A 39 8.90 -26.14 49.91
CA GLU A 39 9.69 -25.86 48.71
C GLU A 39 10.14 -24.39 48.72
N PRO A 40 11.34 -24.06 48.21
CA PRO A 40 11.82 -22.70 48.13
C PRO A 40 10.83 -21.89 47.27
N GLU A 41 10.49 -20.70 47.77
CA GLU A 41 9.52 -19.76 47.21
C GLU A 41 9.80 -19.52 45.72
N GLN A 42 9.15 -20.32 44.86
CA GLN A 42 9.16 -20.12 43.42
C GLN A 42 8.32 -18.88 43.15
N GLN A 43 9.00 -17.80 42.70
CA GLN A 43 8.33 -16.64 42.14
C GLN A 43 7.25 -17.11 41.17
N PRO A 44 6.03 -16.56 41.27
CA PRO A 44 4.92 -17.09 40.52
C PRO A 44 5.20 -17.00 39.01
N PRO A 45 4.68 -17.91 38.18
CA PRO A 45 5.03 -18.04 36.76
C PRO A 45 4.79 -16.80 35.88
N TRP A 46 4.21 -15.74 36.44
CA TRP A 46 3.94 -14.47 35.79
C TRP A 46 5.02 -13.40 36.01
N GLU A 47 6.07 -13.66 36.82
CA GLU A 47 7.21 -12.73 37.04
C GLU A 47 8.50 -13.11 36.30
N MET A 48 8.51 -14.16 35.48
CA MET A 48 9.73 -14.48 34.72
C MET A 48 9.99 -13.40 33.66
N PRO A 49 11.15 -12.71 33.69
CA PRO A 49 11.44 -11.64 32.74
C PRO A 49 11.50 -12.17 31.30
N LEU A 50 11.07 -11.34 30.34
CA LEU A 50 11.06 -11.64 28.90
C LEU A 50 12.47 -12.03 28.41
N ILE A 51 13.49 -11.33 28.91
CA ILE A 51 14.90 -11.62 28.71
C ILE A 51 15.55 -11.59 30.09
N PRO A 52 16.18 -12.69 30.55
CA PRO A 52 16.88 -12.70 31.83
C PRO A 52 17.92 -11.57 31.92
N GLY A 53 17.89 -10.81 33.00
CA GLY A 53 18.81 -9.67 33.23
C GLY A 53 18.40 -8.36 32.54
N LEU A 54 17.23 -8.31 31.88
CA LEU A 54 16.72 -7.09 31.25
C LEU A 54 15.30 -6.78 31.74
N PRO A 55 14.98 -5.50 32.03
CA PRO A 55 13.61 -5.06 32.27
C PRO A 55 12.66 -5.45 31.12
N ASP A 56 11.41 -5.79 31.44
CA ASP A 56 10.43 -6.31 30.48
C ASP A 56 10.11 -5.32 29.35
N ASP A 57 10.14 -4.02 29.63
CA ASP A 57 9.95 -2.94 28.65
C ASP A 57 11.12 -2.85 27.67
N ALA A 58 12.36 -2.92 28.16
CA ALA A 58 13.55 -2.96 27.33
C ALA A 58 13.60 -4.25 26.49
N ALA A 59 13.26 -5.39 27.09
CA ALA A 59 13.18 -6.68 26.41
C ALA A 59 12.13 -6.66 25.29
N LEU A 60 10.94 -6.13 25.58
CA LEU A 60 9.89 -5.93 24.59
C LEU A 60 10.40 -5.03 23.44
N ASN A 61 11.10 -3.95 23.75
CA ASN A 61 11.64 -3.04 22.76
C ASN A 61 12.67 -3.71 21.82
N CYS A 62 13.51 -4.60 22.36
CA CYS A 62 14.40 -5.42 21.56
C CYS A 62 13.63 -6.38 20.65
N LEU A 63 12.63 -7.09 21.18
CA LEU A 63 11.83 -8.06 20.43
C LEU A 63 11.00 -7.41 19.32
N LEU A 64 10.47 -6.19 19.55
CA LEU A 64 9.70 -5.45 18.54
C LEU A 64 10.54 -5.00 17.35
N ARG A 65 11.86 -4.87 17.51
CA ARG A 65 12.80 -4.49 16.43
C ARG A 65 13.32 -5.69 15.62
N LEU A 66 13.01 -6.91 16.03
CA LEU A 66 13.45 -8.07 15.29
C LEU A 66 12.83 -8.10 13.89
N PRO A 67 13.62 -8.44 12.86
CA PRO A 67 13.11 -8.58 11.50
C PRO A 67 12.17 -9.78 11.43
N VAL A 68 11.18 -9.74 10.54
CA VAL A 68 10.08 -10.72 10.52
C VAL A 68 10.56 -12.14 10.22
N GLU A 69 11.67 -12.28 9.49
CA GLU A 69 12.36 -13.54 9.20
C GLU A 69 12.82 -14.22 10.49
N ALA A 70 13.30 -13.46 11.48
CA ALA A 70 13.76 -14.00 12.75
C ALA A 70 12.60 -14.50 13.63
N HIS A 71 11.37 -14.05 13.39
CA HIS A 71 10.22 -14.41 14.22
C HIS A 71 9.98 -15.92 14.31
N GLY A 72 10.27 -16.67 13.24
CA GLY A 72 10.16 -18.14 13.26
C GLY A 72 11.04 -18.77 14.34
N ALA A 73 12.32 -18.40 14.38
CA ALA A 73 13.28 -18.89 15.36
C ALA A 73 12.98 -18.34 16.77
N CYS A 74 12.65 -17.05 16.89
CA CYS A 74 12.37 -16.41 18.17
C CYS A 74 11.15 -17.02 18.88
N ARG A 75 10.15 -17.52 18.14
CA ARG A 75 9.00 -18.23 18.72
C ARG A 75 9.37 -19.56 19.38
N LEU A 76 10.57 -20.10 19.12
CA LEU A 76 11.07 -21.33 19.73
C LEU A 76 11.79 -21.09 21.06
N VAL A 77 12.17 -19.84 21.37
CA VAL A 77 12.96 -19.50 22.56
C VAL A 77 12.19 -19.74 23.85
N CYS A 78 10.97 -19.19 23.97
CA CYS A 78 10.11 -19.41 25.14
C CYS A 78 8.63 -19.19 24.81
N ARG A 79 7.73 -19.63 25.72
CA ARG A 79 6.27 -19.46 25.56
C ARG A 79 5.86 -17.98 25.47
N ARG A 80 6.48 -17.08 26.24
CA ARG A 80 6.17 -15.63 26.21
C ARG A 80 6.50 -15.02 24.84
N TRP A 81 7.68 -15.31 24.29
CA TRP A 81 8.06 -14.84 22.94
C TRP A 81 7.15 -15.45 21.88
N ARG A 82 6.79 -16.73 22.01
CA ARG A 82 5.84 -17.39 21.11
C ARG A 82 4.50 -16.68 21.09
N HIS A 83 3.94 -16.35 22.25
CA HIS A 83 2.66 -15.63 22.36
C HIS A 83 2.76 -14.21 21.81
N LEU A 84 3.81 -13.47 22.18
CA LEU A 84 4.05 -12.10 21.72
C LEU A 84 4.15 -12.02 20.18
N LEU A 85 4.90 -12.94 19.57
CA LEU A 85 5.17 -12.93 18.12
C LEU A 85 4.09 -13.67 17.30
N ALA A 86 3.24 -14.47 17.94
CA ALA A 86 2.11 -15.15 17.29
C ALA A 86 0.91 -14.22 17.11
N ASP A 87 0.66 -13.32 18.05
CA ASP A 87 -0.38 -12.30 17.91
C ASP A 87 0.15 -11.12 17.08
N LYS A 88 0.03 -11.26 15.75
CA LYS A 88 0.50 -10.23 14.80
C LYS A 88 -0.21 -8.89 14.98
N ALA A 89 -1.50 -8.90 15.31
CA ALA A 89 -2.26 -7.66 15.51
C ALA A 89 -1.70 -6.87 16.70
N ARG A 90 -1.49 -7.55 17.84
CA ARG A 90 -0.89 -6.92 19.02
C ARG A 90 0.56 -6.49 18.75
N PHE A 91 1.36 -7.33 18.10
CA PHE A 91 2.76 -7.03 17.77
C PHE A 91 2.90 -5.75 16.94
N PHE A 92 2.18 -5.65 15.81
CA PHE A 92 2.24 -4.46 14.96
C PHE A 92 1.63 -3.22 15.61
N THR A 93 0.63 -3.39 16.49
CA THR A 93 0.11 -2.28 17.30
C THR A 93 1.18 -1.70 18.22
N HIS A 94 1.99 -2.55 18.87
CA HIS A 94 3.07 -2.08 19.76
C HIS A 94 4.23 -1.44 18.97
N ARG A 95 4.59 -2.01 17.82
CA ARG A 95 5.58 -1.38 16.91
C ARG A 95 5.15 0.01 16.47
N LYS A 96 3.90 0.13 16.02
CA LYS A 96 3.30 1.42 15.64
C LYS A 96 3.34 2.44 16.77
N ALA A 97 3.02 2.03 18.00
CA ALA A 97 3.07 2.89 19.18
C ALA A 97 4.49 3.39 19.50
N MET A 98 5.50 2.56 19.23
CA MET A 98 6.92 2.89 19.42
C MET A 98 7.55 3.65 18.24
N GLY A 99 6.75 4.03 17.23
CA GLY A 99 7.24 4.67 16.01
C GLY A 99 8.08 3.74 15.12
N LEU A 100 8.15 2.44 15.43
CA LEU A 100 8.78 1.44 14.59
C LEU A 100 7.84 1.16 13.42
N ARG A 101 8.09 1.81 12.29
CA ARG A 101 7.32 1.67 11.06
C ARG A 101 8.22 1.11 9.99
N SER A 102 8.04 -0.16 9.63
CA SER A 102 8.73 -0.74 8.48
C SER A 102 7.82 -0.65 7.26
N PRO A 103 8.22 0.04 6.19
CA PRO A 103 7.42 0.19 5.00
C PRO A 103 7.48 -1.10 4.18
N TRP A 104 6.33 -1.74 4.01
CA TRP A 104 6.19 -2.97 3.27
C TRP A 104 5.39 -2.72 1.99
N LEU A 105 5.93 -3.18 0.86
CA LEU A 105 5.27 -3.15 -0.43
C LEU A 105 4.42 -4.40 -0.61
N PHE A 106 3.11 -4.24 -0.54
CA PHE A 106 2.14 -5.28 -0.87
C PHE A 106 1.81 -5.19 -2.35
N THR A 107 2.10 -6.26 -3.09
CA THR A 107 1.81 -6.34 -4.52
C THR A 107 0.82 -7.46 -4.80
N LEU A 108 -0.31 -7.11 -5.41
CA LEU A 108 -1.25 -8.06 -5.98
C LEU A 108 -0.71 -8.52 -7.33
N ALA A 109 -0.54 -9.82 -7.52
CA ALA A 109 -0.03 -10.36 -8.77
C ALA A 109 -0.84 -11.57 -9.23
N PHE A 110 -0.94 -11.75 -10.54
CA PHE A 110 -1.53 -12.93 -11.16
C PHE A 110 -0.48 -13.74 -11.90
N HIS A 111 -0.62 -15.05 -11.84
CA HIS A 111 0.23 -15.98 -12.56
C HIS A 111 -0.25 -16.09 -14.00
N ARG A 112 0.62 -15.77 -14.97
CA ARG A 112 0.25 -15.68 -16.39
C ARG A 112 -0.38 -16.96 -16.95
N CYS A 113 0.20 -18.13 -16.62
CA CYS A 113 -0.28 -19.41 -17.19
C CYS A 113 -1.51 -19.98 -16.47
N THR A 114 -1.68 -19.73 -15.17
CA THR A 114 -2.71 -20.40 -14.35
C THR A 114 -3.86 -19.47 -13.98
N GLY A 115 -3.70 -18.16 -14.17
CA GLY A 115 -4.65 -17.14 -13.70
C GLY A 115 -4.73 -17.02 -12.18
N LYS A 116 -3.92 -17.76 -11.42
CA LYS A 116 -3.96 -17.75 -9.96
C LYS A 116 -3.49 -16.40 -9.42
N ILE A 117 -4.25 -15.84 -8.48
CA ILE A 117 -3.95 -14.55 -7.87
C ILE A 117 -3.29 -14.76 -6.50
N GLN A 118 -2.27 -13.98 -6.23
CA GLN A 118 -1.48 -14.05 -5.01
C GLN A 118 -1.01 -12.66 -4.59
N TRP A 119 -0.87 -12.45 -3.28
CA TRP A 119 -0.13 -11.32 -2.74
C TRP A 119 1.33 -11.68 -2.56
N LYS A 120 2.21 -10.72 -2.86
CA LYS A 120 3.64 -10.76 -2.50
C LYS A 120 3.96 -9.54 -1.67
N VAL A 121 4.82 -9.72 -0.68
CA VAL A 121 5.20 -8.66 0.25
C VAL A 121 6.70 -8.52 0.22
N LEU A 122 7.18 -7.31 -0.04
CA LEU A 122 8.58 -6.92 0.02
C LEU A 122 8.76 -5.94 1.18
N ASP A 123 9.65 -6.24 2.11
CA ASP A 123 10.10 -5.28 3.10
C ASP A 123 11.09 -4.32 2.43
N LEU A 124 10.79 -3.02 2.45
CA LEU A 124 11.59 -2.01 1.76
C LEU A 124 12.81 -1.55 2.60
N ASP A 125 12.88 -1.91 3.88
CA ASP A 125 14.05 -1.64 4.73
C ASP A 125 15.11 -2.73 4.53
N SER A 126 14.70 -4.01 4.59
CA SER A 126 15.60 -5.16 4.44
C SER A 126 15.78 -5.61 2.98
N LEU A 127 14.93 -5.12 2.08
CA LEU A 127 14.85 -5.57 0.67
C LEU A 127 14.61 -7.08 0.54
N ALA A 128 13.88 -7.65 1.50
CA ALA A 128 13.59 -9.08 1.57
C ALA A 128 12.12 -9.39 1.26
N TRP A 129 11.91 -10.45 0.48
CA TRP A 129 10.57 -10.95 0.17
C TRP A 129 10.05 -11.86 1.27
N HIS A 130 8.82 -11.61 1.71
CA HIS A 130 8.16 -12.41 2.73
C HIS A 130 7.06 -13.31 2.14
N ALA A 131 6.97 -14.52 2.69
CA ALA A 131 5.82 -15.39 2.50
C ALA A 131 4.71 -15.01 3.48
N ILE A 132 3.54 -14.66 2.96
CA ILE A 132 2.33 -14.46 3.75
C ILE A 132 1.32 -15.57 3.43
N PRO A 133 0.36 -15.85 4.33
CA PRO A 133 -0.72 -16.78 4.06
C PRO A 133 -1.38 -16.47 2.71
N GLY A 134 -1.78 -17.53 2.00
CA GLY A 134 -2.48 -17.38 0.73
C GLY A 134 -3.71 -16.49 0.88
N MET A 135 -4.01 -15.72 -0.17
CA MET A 135 -5.18 -14.85 -0.20
C MET A 135 -6.43 -15.66 0.16
N PRO A 136 -7.34 -15.14 1.01
CA PRO A 136 -8.53 -15.88 1.45
C PRO A 136 -9.57 -16.14 0.33
N CYS A 137 -9.24 -15.87 -0.94
CA CYS A 137 -10.08 -16.21 -2.07
C CYS A 137 -9.96 -17.70 -2.42
N ARG A 138 -11.05 -18.46 -2.29
CA ARG A 138 -11.11 -19.85 -2.75
C ARG A 138 -11.45 -19.98 -4.23
N ASP A 139 -12.08 -18.97 -4.82
CA ASP A 139 -12.52 -18.99 -6.22
C ASP A 139 -11.48 -18.41 -7.19
N ARG A 140 -11.47 -18.95 -8.41
CA ARG A 140 -10.71 -18.42 -9.57
C ARG A 140 -11.21 -17.05 -10.06
N ALA A 141 -12.14 -16.42 -9.34
CA ALA A 141 -12.63 -15.10 -9.64
C ALA A 141 -11.67 -14.05 -9.06
N CYS A 142 -11.22 -13.15 -9.92
CA CYS A 142 -10.49 -11.95 -9.54
C CYS A 142 -11.24 -11.24 -8.40
N PRO A 143 -10.63 -11.02 -7.22
CA PRO A 143 -11.22 -10.09 -6.27
C PRO A 143 -11.33 -8.75 -6.99
N ARG A 144 -12.57 -8.33 -7.25
CA ARG A 144 -12.84 -6.99 -7.75
C ARG A 144 -12.26 -6.01 -6.72
N GLY A 145 -11.24 -5.27 -7.15
CA GLY A 145 -10.76 -4.05 -6.51
C GLY A 145 -10.32 -4.18 -5.05
N PHE A 146 -9.06 -4.58 -4.83
CA PHE A 146 -8.29 -3.98 -3.73
C PHE A 146 -7.19 -3.11 -4.34
N GLY A 147 -7.63 -1.94 -4.79
CA GLY A 147 -6.83 -0.83 -5.30
C GLY A 147 -7.59 0.44 -4.95
N CYS A 148 -6.96 1.32 -4.16
CA CYS A 148 -7.50 2.66 -3.92
C CYS A 148 -6.72 3.62 -4.81
N VAL A 149 -7.06 3.70 -6.09
CA VAL A 149 -6.92 4.88 -6.96
C VAL A 149 -8.00 4.75 -8.06
N ALA A 150 -8.64 5.87 -8.38
CA ALA A 150 -9.70 6.00 -9.37
C ALA A 150 -9.32 5.46 -10.76
N GLY A 151 -10.32 5.00 -11.52
CA GLY A 151 -10.17 4.51 -12.89
C GLY A 151 -10.38 3.01 -13.03
N GLY A 152 -11.64 2.57 -13.09
CA GLY A 152 -11.98 1.19 -13.42
C GLY A 152 -12.46 1.09 -14.86
N TYR A 153 -11.80 0.26 -15.67
CA TYR A 153 -12.42 -0.31 -16.88
C TYR A 153 -13.63 -1.15 -16.43
N SER A 154 -14.84 -0.73 -16.81
CA SER A 154 -16.04 -1.58 -16.70
C SER A 154 -15.96 -2.73 -17.70
N THR A 155 -16.63 -3.85 -17.41
CA THR A 155 -16.80 -4.99 -18.32
C THR A 155 -17.46 -4.63 -19.66
N ASP A 156 -18.03 -3.43 -19.74
CA ASP A 156 -18.93 -3.02 -20.82
C ASP A 156 -18.30 -1.99 -21.78
N GLN A 157 -16.99 -1.72 -21.70
CA GLN A 157 -16.25 -0.80 -22.59
C GLN A 157 -16.74 0.67 -22.63
N PHE A 158 -17.65 1.09 -21.76
CA PHE A 158 -18.10 2.49 -21.71
C PHE A 158 -17.21 3.33 -20.80
N GLU A 159 -16.71 4.44 -21.35
CA GLU A 159 -16.09 5.55 -20.61
C GLU A 159 -17.11 6.14 -19.60
N LEU A 160 -16.68 6.43 -18.36
CA LEU A 160 -17.55 6.88 -17.26
C LEU A 160 -17.25 8.34 -16.88
N ASP A 161 -18.26 9.06 -16.39
CA ASP A 161 -18.17 10.44 -15.91
C ASP A 161 -18.41 10.58 -14.38
N SER A 162 -19.03 9.59 -13.75
CA SER A 162 -19.35 9.59 -12.32
C SER A 162 -18.10 9.45 -11.42
N ALA A 163 -18.12 10.06 -10.24
CA ALA A 163 -17.09 9.88 -9.22
C ALA A 163 -17.70 9.86 -7.81
N GLU A 164 -17.02 9.19 -6.87
CA GLU A 164 -17.46 8.99 -5.49
C GLU A 164 -16.30 9.20 -4.51
N VAL A 165 -16.60 9.66 -3.30
CA VAL A 165 -15.63 9.83 -2.22
C VAL A 165 -16.02 8.98 -1.00
N LEU A 166 -15.04 8.27 -0.43
CA LEU A 166 -15.19 7.56 0.83
C LEU A 166 -14.97 8.53 1.99
N ASP A 167 -16.00 8.65 2.82
CA ASP A 167 -15.85 9.20 4.16
C ASP A 167 -15.14 8.15 5.05
N PRO A 168 -13.88 8.38 5.46
CA PRO A 168 -13.14 7.40 6.24
C PRO A 168 -13.66 7.25 7.67
N VAL A 169 -14.44 8.20 8.18
CA VAL A 169 -15.01 8.16 9.54
C VAL A 169 -16.25 7.27 9.55
N ASN A 170 -17.14 7.48 8.58
CA ASN A 170 -18.39 6.75 8.48
C ASN A 170 -18.30 5.47 7.64
N GLY A 171 -17.22 5.31 6.87
CA GLY A 171 -17.02 4.18 5.97
C GLY A 171 -17.99 4.16 4.78
N VAL A 172 -18.62 5.30 4.47
CA VAL A 172 -19.67 5.42 3.44
C VAL A 172 -19.10 6.11 2.20
N TRP A 173 -19.39 5.54 1.04
CA TRP A 173 -19.16 6.19 -0.26
C TRP A 173 -20.27 7.19 -0.55
N GLN A 174 -19.90 8.38 -0.99
CA GLN A 174 -20.83 9.44 -1.38
C GLN A 174 -20.51 9.89 -2.80
N PRO A 175 -21.52 10.11 -3.66
CA PRO A 175 -21.29 10.68 -4.97
C PRO A 175 -20.74 12.11 -4.85
N ILE A 176 -19.83 12.47 -5.74
CA ILE A 176 -19.32 13.84 -5.92
C ILE A 176 -19.73 14.36 -7.31
N ALA A 177 -19.41 15.61 -7.62
CA ALA A 177 -19.65 16.17 -8.94
C ALA A 177 -19.18 15.23 -10.07
N SER A 178 -20.01 15.07 -11.11
CA SER A 178 -19.62 14.35 -12.32
C SER A 178 -18.54 15.13 -13.07
N MET A 179 -17.60 14.40 -13.68
CA MET A 179 -16.58 14.93 -14.59
C MET A 179 -17.20 15.60 -15.83
N GLY A 180 -18.47 15.31 -16.14
CA GLY A 180 -19.23 15.88 -17.26
C GLY A 180 -18.76 15.44 -18.64
N ALA A 181 -17.56 14.85 -18.73
CA ALA A 181 -17.02 14.19 -19.89
C ALA A 181 -16.62 12.76 -19.50
N ASN A 182 -17.12 11.80 -20.26
CA ASN A 182 -16.69 10.42 -20.21
C ASN A 182 -15.16 10.35 -20.44
N MET A 183 -14.41 9.75 -19.52
CA MET A 183 -12.94 9.71 -19.59
C MET A 183 -12.39 8.36 -19.11
N ALA A 184 -11.52 7.74 -19.90
CA ALA A 184 -10.79 6.54 -19.50
C ALA A 184 -9.50 6.92 -18.76
N SER A 185 -9.62 7.26 -17.47
CA SER A 185 -8.46 7.70 -16.68
C SER A 185 -7.33 6.68 -16.71
N SER A 186 -6.14 7.11 -17.10
CA SER A 186 -4.93 6.27 -17.09
C SER A 186 -4.04 6.50 -15.89
N ASP A 187 -4.01 7.73 -15.37
CA ASP A 187 -3.28 8.03 -14.15
C ASP A 187 -3.98 9.14 -13.35
N SER A 188 -3.67 9.22 -12.06
CA SER A 188 -4.17 10.30 -11.21
C SER A 188 -3.26 10.57 -10.03
N ALA A 189 -3.24 11.83 -9.58
CA ALA A 189 -2.43 12.26 -8.45
C ALA A 189 -3.15 13.32 -7.62
N VAL A 190 -2.86 13.36 -6.32
CA VAL A 190 -3.36 14.39 -5.42
C VAL A 190 -2.23 15.37 -5.10
N VAL A 191 -2.36 16.61 -5.58
CA VAL A 191 -1.35 17.67 -5.44
C VAL A 191 -2.04 18.90 -4.86
N GLY A 192 -1.46 19.50 -3.81
CA GLY A 192 -2.04 20.69 -3.18
C GLY A 192 -3.47 20.50 -2.64
N GLY A 193 -3.90 19.26 -2.38
CA GLY A 193 -5.26 18.94 -1.95
C GLY A 193 -6.30 18.87 -3.06
N ARG A 194 -5.89 18.99 -4.33
CA ARG A 194 -6.74 18.79 -5.52
C ARG A 194 -6.40 17.46 -6.18
N LEU A 195 -7.39 16.81 -6.78
CA LEU A 195 -7.22 15.55 -7.50
C LEU A 195 -7.08 15.84 -8.99
N TYR A 196 -5.97 15.41 -9.57
CA TYR A 196 -5.68 15.54 -11.00
C TYR A 196 -5.86 14.17 -11.64
N VAL A 197 -6.58 14.12 -12.76
CA VAL A 197 -6.85 12.88 -13.49
C VAL A 197 -6.54 13.11 -14.96
N THR A 198 -5.75 12.22 -15.55
CA THR A 198 -5.39 12.25 -16.98
C THR A 198 -5.97 11.05 -17.70
N GLU A 199 -6.37 11.26 -18.93
CA GLU A 199 -6.70 10.18 -19.85
C GLU A 199 -5.43 9.60 -20.48
N GLY A 200 -5.48 8.32 -20.85
CA GLY A 200 -4.37 7.67 -21.53
C GLY A 200 -4.10 8.24 -22.91
N CYS A 201 -2.83 8.47 -23.21
CA CYS A 201 -2.38 8.83 -24.56
C CYS A 201 -2.10 7.57 -25.38
N ALA A 202 -2.71 7.46 -26.57
CA ALA A 202 -2.21 6.58 -27.64
C ALA A 202 -1.39 7.41 -28.64
N TRP A 203 -0.11 7.05 -28.83
CA TRP A 203 0.80 7.65 -29.80
C TRP A 203 0.63 6.99 -31.18
N PRO A 204 0.83 7.67 -32.34
CA PRO A 204 1.11 9.11 -32.54
C PRO A 204 -0.21 9.89 -32.64
N PHE A 205 -0.28 11.03 -31.95
CA PHE A 205 -1.52 11.74 -31.65
C PHE A 205 -2.42 12.02 -32.87
N PHE A 206 -3.66 11.55 -32.80
CA PHE A 206 -4.79 12.10 -33.55
C PHE A 206 -5.55 13.18 -32.75
N SER A 207 -5.30 13.32 -31.43
CA SER A 207 -5.87 14.36 -30.56
C SER A 207 -5.03 14.60 -29.29
N SER A 208 -5.14 15.80 -28.69
CA SER A 208 -4.49 16.13 -27.41
C SER A 208 -5.12 15.33 -26.26
N PRO A 209 -4.33 14.85 -25.29
CA PRO A 209 -4.87 14.13 -24.14
C PRO A 209 -5.86 14.98 -23.36
N ARG A 210 -6.90 14.35 -22.81
CA ARG A 210 -7.84 14.99 -21.89
C ARG A 210 -7.30 14.90 -20.46
N GLY A 211 -7.63 15.90 -19.65
CA GLY A 211 -7.26 15.94 -18.25
C GLY A 211 -8.17 16.90 -17.48
N GLN A 212 -8.50 16.52 -16.26
CA GLN A 212 -9.37 17.30 -15.38
C GLN A 212 -8.81 17.39 -13.96
N VAL A 213 -9.21 18.45 -13.26
CA VAL A 213 -8.80 18.72 -11.87
C VAL A 213 -10.05 18.86 -11.01
N TYR A 214 -10.15 18.06 -9.97
CA TYR A 214 -11.24 18.14 -9.00
C TYR A 214 -10.82 18.97 -7.78
N ASP A 215 -11.57 20.03 -7.49
CA ASP A 215 -11.45 20.79 -6.25
C ASP A 215 -12.46 20.28 -5.21
N PRO A 216 -12.02 19.55 -4.17
CA PRO A 216 -12.91 18.99 -3.18
C PRO A 216 -13.55 20.03 -2.25
N LYS A 217 -13.09 21.29 -2.23
CA LYS A 217 -13.72 22.37 -1.46
C LYS A 217 -14.93 22.93 -2.18
N ALA A 218 -14.85 22.99 -3.49
CA ALA A 218 -15.88 23.57 -4.34
C ALA A 218 -16.77 22.52 -5.01
N ASP A 219 -16.49 21.22 -4.78
CA ASP A 219 -17.15 20.05 -5.37
C ASP A 219 -17.39 20.25 -6.88
N ARG A 220 -16.30 20.53 -7.61
CA ARG A 220 -16.34 20.78 -9.05
C ARG A 220 -15.09 20.28 -9.74
N TRP A 221 -15.27 19.92 -11.02
CA TRP A 221 -14.19 19.63 -11.94
C TRP A 221 -13.84 20.88 -12.77
N GLU A 222 -12.56 21.09 -12.97
CA GLU A 222 -11.96 22.18 -13.73
C GLU A 222 -11.07 21.61 -14.83
N ALA A 223 -10.86 22.39 -15.89
CA ALA A 223 -9.93 22.01 -16.95
C ALA A 223 -8.50 21.96 -16.43
N MET A 224 -7.77 20.89 -16.75
CA MET A 224 -6.35 20.78 -16.40
C MET A 224 -5.51 21.77 -17.22
N PRO A 225 -4.49 22.42 -16.60
CA PRO A 225 -3.51 23.23 -17.33
C PRO A 225 -2.91 22.48 -18.53
N ALA A 226 -2.65 23.21 -19.61
CA ALA A 226 -2.28 22.60 -20.88
C ALA A 226 -0.92 21.92 -20.82
N GLY A 227 0.10 22.58 -20.23
CA GLY A 227 1.44 22.03 -20.12
C GLY A 227 1.51 20.84 -19.17
N MET A 228 0.77 20.88 -18.06
CA MET A 228 0.57 19.71 -17.20
C MET A 228 0.02 18.52 -17.98
N ARG A 229 -1.09 18.72 -18.69
CA ARG A 229 -1.81 17.69 -19.43
C ARG A 229 -0.98 17.08 -20.56
N GLU A 230 -0.28 17.92 -21.31
CA GLU A 230 0.54 17.48 -22.45
C GLU A 230 1.83 16.78 -22.02
N GLY A 231 2.42 17.20 -20.89
CA GLY A 231 3.63 16.60 -20.37
C GLY A 231 3.43 15.41 -19.42
N TRP A 232 2.21 15.09 -19.00
CA TRP A 232 1.94 13.91 -18.16
C TRP A 232 1.97 12.61 -18.97
N THR A 233 3.17 12.15 -19.28
CA THR A 233 3.43 11.12 -20.30
C THR A 233 3.75 9.74 -19.72
N GLY A 234 3.20 9.40 -18.56
CA GLY A 234 3.43 8.12 -17.91
C GLY A 234 2.89 8.08 -16.49
N LEU A 235 3.41 7.14 -15.69
CA LEU A 235 2.98 6.95 -14.31
C LEU A 235 3.57 8.01 -13.39
N SER A 236 2.74 8.54 -12.50
CA SER A 236 3.09 9.62 -11.59
C SER A 236 3.23 9.19 -10.14
N VAL A 237 3.96 10.02 -9.39
CA VAL A 237 4.04 10.01 -7.93
C VAL A 237 4.16 11.41 -7.40
N VAL A 238 3.67 11.63 -6.17
CA VAL A 238 3.79 12.91 -5.49
C VAL A 238 4.81 12.79 -4.37
N ILE A 239 5.89 13.56 -4.47
CA ILE A 239 6.97 13.65 -3.47
C ILE A 239 7.03 15.09 -2.99
N ASP A 240 6.95 15.30 -1.68
CA ASP A 240 6.99 16.63 -1.04
C ASP A 240 6.03 17.65 -1.68
N GLY A 241 4.83 17.18 -2.07
CA GLY A 241 3.80 17.99 -2.69
C GLY A 241 4.06 18.36 -4.15
N ARG A 242 5.11 17.82 -4.78
CA ARG A 242 5.40 17.99 -6.21
C ARG A 242 5.09 16.72 -6.98
N LEU A 243 4.59 16.89 -8.21
CA LEU A 243 4.25 15.80 -9.10
C LEU A 243 5.48 15.39 -9.93
N PHE A 244 5.86 14.13 -9.84
CA PHE A 244 6.90 13.50 -10.65
C PHE A 244 6.25 12.50 -11.59
N VAL A 245 6.76 12.39 -12.81
CA VAL A 245 6.32 11.42 -13.82
C VAL A 245 7.52 10.63 -14.34
N ILE A 246 7.36 9.31 -14.45
CA ILE A 246 8.25 8.45 -15.21
C ILE A 246 7.76 8.43 -16.65
N SER A 247 8.44 9.14 -17.53
CA SER A 247 7.98 9.37 -18.91
C SER A 247 8.19 8.15 -19.79
N GLU A 248 7.11 7.58 -20.34
CA GLU A 248 7.20 6.45 -21.27
C GLU A 248 7.84 6.87 -22.61
N TYR A 249 7.80 8.16 -22.96
CA TYR A 249 8.34 8.69 -24.21
C TYR A 249 9.80 9.18 -24.11
N GLU A 250 10.25 9.55 -22.92
CA GLU A 250 11.61 10.07 -22.69
C GLU A 250 12.53 8.98 -22.12
N ARG A 251 12.46 7.77 -22.70
CA ARG A 251 13.28 6.61 -22.30
C ARG A 251 13.20 6.30 -20.79
N MET A 252 12.02 6.43 -20.19
CA MET A 252 11.80 6.18 -18.75
C MET A 252 12.62 7.10 -17.83
N LYS A 253 12.91 8.31 -18.28
CA LYS A 253 13.43 9.38 -17.41
C LYS A 253 12.33 9.96 -16.53
N VAL A 254 12.76 10.51 -15.40
CA VAL A 254 11.87 11.19 -14.46
C VAL A 254 11.86 12.67 -14.79
N LYS A 255 10.69 13.29 -14.71
CA LYS A 255 10.50 14.74 -14.78
C LYS A 255 9.56 15.20 -13.68
N VAL A 256 9.69 16.46 -13.29
CA VAL A 256 8.90 17.10 -12.22
C VAL A 256 8.10 18.26 -12.81
N TYR A 257 6.86 18.42 -12.36
CA TYR A 257 6.01 19.51 -12.82
C TYR A 257 6.29 20.79 -12.01
N ASP A 258 6.44 21.92 -12.71
CA ASP A 258 6.45 23.26 -12.14
C ASP A 258 5.10 23.96 -12.42
N PRO A 259 4.27 24.19 -11.37
CA PRO A 259 2.98 24.84 -11.52
C PRO A 259 3.07 26.34 -11.86
N GLU A 260 4.19 27.01 -11.59
CA GLU A 260 4.33 28.46 -11.85
C GLU A 260 4.50 28.75 -13.35
N THR A 261 5.20 27.87 -14.05
CA THR A 261 5.48 27.97 -15.49
C THR A 261 4.61 27.05 -16.34
N ASP A 262 3.75 26.23 -15.72
CA ASP A 262 2.99 25.15 -16.36
C ASP A 262 3.90 24.27 -17.25
N SER A 263 5.08 23.91 -16.74
CA SER A 263 6.09 23.16 -17.51
C SER A 263 6.64 21.97 -16.74
N TRP A 264 7.41 21.13 -17.43
CA TRP A 264 8.05 19.96 -16.85
C TRP A 264 9.57 20.08 -16.93
N ASP A 265 10.22 19.99 -15.77
CA ASP A 265 11.67 20.04 -15.67
C ASP A 265 12.24 18.61 -15.58
N PRO A 266 13.35 18.32 -16.28
CA PRO A 266 14.00 17.03 -16.18
C PRO A 266 14.58 16.82 -14.77
N VAL A 267 14.44 15.60 -14.24
CA VAL A 267 15.17 15.18 -13.05
C VAL A 267 16.50 14.57 -13.49
N ASP A 268 17.60 15.06 -12.93
CA ASP A 268 18.93 14.54 -13.22
C ASP A 268 19.05 13.07 -12.83
N GLY A 269 19.84 12.31 -13.59
CA GLY A 269 20.15 10.92 -13.28
C GLY A 269 19.93 9.98 -14.47
N PRO A 270 20.30 8.70 -14.30
CA PRO A 270 20.08 7.69 -15.32
C PRO A 270 18.57 7.40 -15.49
N PRO A 271 18.15 6.96 -16.69
CA PRO A 271 16.80 6.44 -16.88
C PRO A 271 16.55 5.22 -15.99
N MET A 272 15.27 4.88 -15.79
CA MET A 272 14.90 3.66 -15.09
C MET A 272 15.57 2.42 -15.73
N PRO A 273 16.05 1.45 -14.94
CA PRO A 273 16.69 0.25 -15.46
C PRO A 273 15.83 -0.52 -16.48
N GLU A 274 16.43 -0.89 -17.62
CA GLU A 274 15.74 -1.52 -18.77
C GLU A 274 15.02 -2.84 -18.41
N ARG A 275 15.48 -3.54 -17.36
CA ARG A 275 14.86 -4.80 -16.90
C ARG A 275 13.38 -4.66 -16.51
N ILE A 276 12.95 -3.46 -16.11
CA ILE A 276 11.54 -3.18 -15.79
C ILE A 276 10.71 -3.08 -17.07
N MET A 277 11.33 -2.70 -18.20
CA MET A 277 10.74 -2.40 -19.52
C MET A 277 9.65 -1.34 -19.47
N LYS A 278 8.50 -1.69 -18.88
CA LYS A 278 7.34 -0.82 -18.66
C LYS A 278 6.91 -0.91 -17.20
N PRO A 279 6.81 0.21 -16.48
CA PRO A 279 6.32 0.19 -15.11
C PRO A 279 4.84 -0.18 -15.11
N LEU A 280 4.44 -1.09 -14.22
CA LEU A 280 3.04 -1.54 -14.08
C LEU A 280 2.39 -0.95 -12.83
N SER A 281 3.21 -0.58 -11.84
CA SER A 281 2.76 0.13 -10.65
C SER A 281 3.89 1.03 -10.16
N VAL A 282 3.55 2.22 -9.69
CA VAL A 282 4.49 3.12 -9.01
C VAL A 282 3.89 3.52 -7.66
N SER A 283 4.74 3.66 -6.64
CA SER A 283 4.34 4.08 -5.30
C SER A 283 5.38 5.04 -4.73
N CYS A 284 4.92 5.97 -3.90
CA CYS A 284 5.77 6.91 -3.19
C CYS A 284 6.00 6.45 -1.75
N LEU A 285 7.24 6.54 -1.29
CA LEU A 285 7.61 6.40 0.12
C LEU A 285 8.61 7.49 0.46
N GLU A 286 8.16 8.53 1.17
CA GLU A 286 8.99 9.69 1.50
C GLU A 286 9.63 10.29 0.23
N SER A 287 10.96 10.26 0.11
CA SER A 287 11.71 10.71 -1.06
C SER A 287 12.10 9.57 -2.02
N LYS A 288 11.39 8.44 -1.97
CA LYS A 288 11.65 7.25 -2.80
C LYS A 288 10.49 6.97 -3.75
N ILE A 289 10.85 6.69 -5.00
CA ILE A 289 9.96 6.17 -6.04
C ILE A 289 10.12 4.66 -6.09
N VAL A 290 9.10 3.90 -5.72
CA VAL A 290 9.11 2.43 -5.81
C VAL A 290 8.36 2.03 -7.06
N VAL A 291 9.05 1.40 -8.00
CA VAL A 291 8.48 0.96 -9.28
C VAL A 291 8.43 -0.56 -9.31
N VAL A 292 7.30 -1.10 -9.73
CA VAL A 292 7.08 -2.55 -9.90
C VAL A 292 6.79 -2.86 -11.36
N GLY A 293 7.62 -3.70 -11.95
CA GLY A 293 7.51 -4.21 -13.30
C GLY A 293 7.03 -5.65 -13.37
N ARG A 294 6.99 -6.19 -14.59
CA ARG A 294 6.67 -7.60 -14.86
C ARG A 294 7.64 -8.53 -14.10
N GLY A 295 7.16 -9.71 -13.71
CA GLY A 295 7.99 -10.66 -12.94
C GLY A 295 8.26 -10.21 -11.51
N LEU A 296 7.57 -9.16 -11.04
CA LEU A 296 7.82 -8.48 -9.76
C LEU A 296 9.22 -7.90 -9.64
N HIS A 297 9.86 -7.53 -10.75
CA HIS A 297 11.04 -6.68 -10.73
C HIS A 297 10.71 -5.37 -10.02
N VAL A 298 11.46 -5.05 -8.97
CA VAL A 298 11.30 -3.81 -8.21
C VAL A 298 12.57 -2.98 -8.34
N VAL A 299 12.39 -1.70 -8.63
CA VAL A 299 13.47 -0.70 -8.56
C VAL A 299 13.04 0.45 -7.67
N ILE A 300 13.99 0.97 -6.90
CA ILE A 300 13.78 2.06 -5.95
C ILE A 300 14.60 3.26 -6.44
N GLY A 301 13.92 4.32 -6.85
CA GLY A 301 14.50 5.60 -7.20
C GLY A 301 14.61 6.49 -5.98
N HIS A 302 15.81 6.74 -5.50
CA HIS A 302 16.07 7.70 -4.41
C HIS A 302 16.15 9.10 -5.01
N VAL A 303 15.16 9.94 -4.71
CA VAL A 303 15.09 11.33 -5.17
C VAL A 303 15.73 12.22 -4.13
N LYS A 304 16.70 13.04 -4.57
CA LYS A 304 17.37 14.04 -3.75
C LYS A 304 17.20 15.41 -4.38
N LYS A 305 16.70 16.36 -3.59
CA LYS A 305 16.65 17.77 -3.97
C LYS A 305 18.07 18.37 -3.93
N GLN A 306 18.53 18.96 -5.02
CA GLN A 306 19.83 19.64 -5.11
C GLN A 306 19.71 21.15 -4.85
N SER A 307 18.70 21.79 -5.44
CA SER A 307 18.42 23.22 -5.32
C SER A 307 16.92 23.45 -5.12
N SER A 308 16.41 24.69 -5.19
CA SER A 308 14.97 24.97 -5.08
C SER A 308 14.12 24.21 -6.12
N CYS A 309 14.68 24.00 -7.31
CA CYS A 309 13.98 23.41 -8.47
C CYS A 309 14.68 22.16 -9.04
N ASP A 310 15.95 21.90 -8.71
CA ASP A 310 16.69 20.77 -9.29
C ASP A 310 16.61 19.51 -8.41
N TYR A 311 16.38 18.37 -9.06
CA TYR A 311 16.29 17.07 -8.42
C TYR A 311 17.22 16.07 -9.10
N LEU A 312 17.71 15.10 -8.32
CA LEU A 312 18.51 13.97 -8.78
C LEU A 312 17.85 12.66 -8.36
N VAL A 313 17.73 11.72 -9.29
CA VAL A 313 17.29 10.36 -9.01
C VAL A 313 18.44 9.37 -9.15
N ARG A 314 18.53 8.44 -8.19
CA ARG A 314 19.43 7.28 -8.26
C ARG A 314 18.62 6.00 -8.12
N TRP A 315 18.80 5.08 -9.05
CA TRP A 315 18.09 3.81 -9.05
C TRP A 315 18.87 2.73 -8.29
N GLN A 316 18.14 1.97 -7.47
CA GLN A 316 18.60 0.78 -6.79
C GLN A 316 17.72 -0.38 -7.21
N ASP A 317 18.33 -1.43 -7.74
CA ASP A 317 17.62 -2.66 -8.06
C ASP A 317 17.40 -3.51 -6.81
N VAL A 318 16.23 -4.14 -6.75
CA VAL A 318 15.90 -5.14 -5.74
C VAL A 318 16.01 -6.53 -6.35
N GLU A 319 16.65 -7.46 -5.63
CA GLU A 319 16.73 -8.84 -6.07
C GLU A 319 15.35 -9.52 -6.00
N VAL A 320 15.04 -10.32 -7.01
CA VAL A 320 13.74 -10.98 -7.12
C VAL A 320 13.94 -12.49 -7.29
N PRO A 321 13.24 -13.31 -6.48
CA PRO A 321 13.25 -14.74 -6.64
C PRO A 321 12.83 -15.17 -8.04
N ARG A 322 13.59 -16.08 -8.66
CA ARG A 322 13.31 -16.61 -10.01
C ARG A 322 11.89 -17.18 -10.16
N ALA A 323 11.32 -17.69 -9.07
CA ALA A 323 9.95 -18.21 -9.03
C ALA A 323 8.86 -17.15 -9.34
N PHE A 324 9.20 -15.86 -9.37
CA PHE A 324 8.24 -14.78 -9.65
C PHE A 324 8.20 -14.36 -11.11
N SER A 325 9.04 -14.93 -11.98
CA SER A 325 9.13 -14.58 -13.41
C SER A 325 7.77 -14.59 -14.11
N ASP A 326 6.88 -15.53 -13.74
CA ASP A 326 5.54 -15.72 -14.30
C ASP A 326 4.43 -14.90 -13.65
N LEU A 327 4.79 -14.08 -12.67
CA LEU A 327 3.85 -13.16 -12.03
C LEU A 327 3.79 -11.84 -12.79
N THR A 328 2.58 -11.31 -12.90
CA THR A 328 2.34 -9.96 -13.42
C THR A 328 1.66 -9.15 -12.32
N PRO A 329 2.26 -8.04 -11.85
CA PRO A 329 1.61 -7.19 -10.88
C PRO A 329 0.38 -6.52 -11.49
N SER A 330 -0.67 -6.39 -10.69
CA SER A 330 -1.88 -5.64 -11.03
C SER A 330 -1.96 -4.33 -10.25
N SER A 331 -1.50 -4.34 -9.00
CA SER A 331 -1.46 -3.15 -8.14
C SER A 331 -0.44 -3.36 -7.03
N SER A 332 0.17 -2.28 -6.59
CA SER A 332 1.06 -2.29 -5.43
C SER A 332 0.71 -1.15 -4.47
N GLN A 333 0.81 -1.40 -3.17
CA GLN A 333 0.58 -0.42 -2.12
C GLN A 333 1.62 -0.57 -1.02
N ILE A 334 2.12 0.56 -0.53
CA ILE A 334 3.04 0.58 0.61
C ILE A 334 2.22 0.76 1.88
N LEU A 335 2.38 -0.17 2.81
CA LEU A 335 1.76 -0.14 4.13
C LEU A 335 2.85 -0.22 5.20
N HIS A 336 2.66 0.48 6.31
CA HIS A 336 3.60 0.44 7.43
C HIS A 336 3.22 -0.67 8.40
N ALA A 337 4.20 -1.53 8.69
CA ALA A 337 4.14 -2.62 9.67
C ALA A 337 4.84 -2.25 10.98
#